data_AF-A0A2Z6ZTM4-F1
#
_entry.id   AF-A0A2Z6ZTM4-F1
#
_cell.length_a   1.000
_cell.length_b   1.000
_cell.length_c   1.000
_cell.angle_alpha   90.00
_cell.angle_beta   90.00
_cell.angle_gamma   90.00
#
_symmetry.space_group_name_H-M   'P 1'
#
loop_
_entity.id
_entity.type
_entity.pdbx_description
1 polymer ?
#
loop_
_entity_poly.entity_id
_entity_poly.type
_entity_poly.pdbx_seq_one_letter_code
_entity_poly.pdbx_strand_id
1 'polypeptide(L)'
;MFSKEDYDDWKIRMQAHLAAMDDEMWTVITEGPLKIMKPNLAFSVTNGEPQFLEKDKHEYTNDDKKKANLDNVARDILYKTLDKDKNMEAFQREEFLQRLYIRGNAN
;
A
#
# COMPACT_ATOMS: atom_id res chain seq x y z
N MET A 1 10.45 18.90 -14.73
CA MET A 1 11.25 17.96 -13.91
C MET A 1 10.50 17.76 -12.59
N PHE A 2 10.54 16.58 -11.97
CA PHE A 2 9.86 16.38 -10.68
C PHE A 2 10.62 17.16 -9.61
N SER A 3 10.00 18.16 -8.98
CA SER A 3 10.63 18.98 -7.95
C SER A 3 10.43 18.38 -6.55
N LYS A 4 11.07 18.99 -5.55
CA LYS A 4 10.89 18.60 -4.14
C LYS A 4 9.49 18.90 -3.63
N GLU A 5 8.91 20.03 -4.04
CA GLU A 5 7.53 20.41 -3.70
C GLU A 5 6.54 19.43 -4.36
N ASP A 6 6.78 19.05 -5.62
CA ASP A 6 5.98 18.02 -6.31
C ASP A 6 6.05 16.67 -5.59
N TYR A 7 7.20 16.34 -4.99
CA TYR A 7 7.36 15.11 -4.20
C TYR A 7 6.56 15.14 -2.90
N ASP A 8 6.60 16.25 -2.16
CA ASP A 8 5.89 16.36 -0.88
C ASP A 8 4.38 16.32 -1.08
N ASP A 9 3.86 17.03 -2.09
CA ASP A 9 2.45 16.99 -2.48
C ASP A 9 2.02 15.61 -2.97
N TRP A 10 2.84 14.97 -3.83
CA TRP A 10 2.59 13.60 -4.28
C TRP A 10 2.55 12.62 -3.12
N LYS A 11 3.50 12.73 -2.18
CA LYS A 11 3.63 11.83 -1.04
C LYS A 11 2.39 11.88 -0.15
N ILE A 12 1.89 13.07 0.18
CA ILE A 12 0.67 13.24 1.01
C ILE A 12 -0.55 12.61 0.30
N ARG A 13 -0.72 12.87 -0.99
CA ARG A 13 -1.83 12.32 -1.78
C ARG A 13 -1.74 10.79 -1.91
N MET A 14 -0.55 10.26 -2.10
CA MET A 14 -0.30 8.83 -2.19
C MET A 14 -0.55 8.13 -0.85
N GLN A 15 -0.09 8.70 0.26
CA GLN A 15 -0.36 8.18 1.60
C GLN A 15 -1.87 8.09 1.87
N ALA A 16 -2.62 9.15 1.60
CA ALA A 16 -4.06 9.16 1.80
C ALA A 16 -4.79 8.16 0.89
N HIS A 17 -4.38 8.05 -0.37
CA HIS A 17 -4.97 7.09 -1.31
C HIS A 17 -4.74 5.64 -0.87
N LEU A 18 -3.52 5.29 -0.48
CA LEU A 18 -3.17 3.93 -0.05
C LEU A 18 -3.83 3.55 1.27
N ALA A 19 -3.88 4.46 2.25
CA ALA A 19 -4.57 4.22 3.52
C ALA A 19 -6.08 3.99 3.33
N ALA A 20 -6.70 4.61 2.32
CA ALA A 20 -8.10 4.32 1.99
C ALA A 20 -8.32 2.93 1.37
N MET A 21 -7.26 2.29 0.85
CA MET A 21 -7.31 0.93 0.29
C MET A 21 -7.03 -0.13 1.36
N ASP A 22 -5.93 0.02 2.09
CA ASP A 22 -5.50 -0.86 3.18
C ASP A 22 -4.41 -0.16 4.02
N ASP A 23 -4.49 -0.26 5.34
CA ASP A 23 -3.55 0.39 6.26
C ASP A 23 -2.10 -0.12 6.11
N GLU A 24 -1.89 -1.36 5.63
CA GLU A 24 -0.56 -1.96 5.44
C GLU A 24 0.12 -1.50 4.14
N MET A 25 -0.61 -0.86 3.21
CA MET A 25 -0.07 -0.50 1.89
C MET A 25 1.06 0.53 1.94
N TRP A 26 0.99 1.49 2.87
CA TRP A 26 2.08 2.46 3.02
C TRP A 26 3.35 1.79 3.54
N THR A 27 3.20 0.88 4.52
CA THR A 27 4.29 0.08 5.08
C THR A 27 4.99 -0.74 4.00
N VAL A 28 4.23 -1.38 3.10
CA VAL A 28 4.76 -2.12 1.95
C VAL A 28 5.71 -1.27 1.10
N ILE A 29 5.38 0.01 0.90
CA ILE A 29 6.17 0.92 0.07
C ILE A 29 7.43 1.40 0.79
N THR A 30 7.34 1.70 2.09
CA THR A 30 8.45 2.27 2.84
C THR A 30 9.41 1.25 3.42
N GLU A 31 8.90 0.08 3.80
CA GLU A 31 9.66 -0.99 4.47
C GLU A 31 9.88 -2.22 3.59
N GLY A 32 9.18 -2.28 2.45
CA GLY A 32 9.25 -3.38 1.49
C GLY A 32 8.16 -4.44 1.70
N PRO A 33 8.21 -5.52 0.91
CA PRO A 33 7.24 -6.62 0.94
C PRO A 33 6.86 -7.12 2.34
N LEU A 34 5.56 -7.29 2.61
CA LEU A 34 5.11 -7.85 3.88
C LEU A 34 5.62 -9.28 4.05
N LYS A 35 6.44 -9.50 5.08
CA LYS A 35 6.92 -10.84 5.43
C LYS A 35 5.83 -11.61 6.16
N ILE A 36 5.36 -12.67 5.52
CA ILE A 36 4.36 -13.56 6.11
C ILE A 36 5.09 -14.57 6.99
N MET A 37 4.88 -14.49 8.31
CA MET A 37 5.63 -15.27 9.29
C MET A 37 4.78 -16.39 9.93
N LYS A 38 5.42 -17.46 10.39
CA LYS A 38 4.84 -18.52 11.23
C LYS A 38 5.68 -18.76 12.50
N PRO A 39 5.09 -19.22 13.61
CA PRO A 39 5.85 -19.61 14.80
C PRO A 39 6.81 -20.75 14.49
N ASN A 40 8.05 -20.63 14.98
CA ASN A 40 9.04 -21.69 14.96
C ASN A 40 8.83 -22.64 16.15
N LEU A 41 7.91 -23.59 16.01
CA LEU A 41 7.58 -24.54 17.07
C LEU A 41 8.79 -25.38 17.52
N ALA A 42 9.75 -25.65 16.63
CA ALA A 42 10.95 -26.42 16.96
C ALA A 42 11.88 -25.67 17.93
N PHE A 43 11.97 -24.34 17.82
CA PHE A 43 12.86 -23.51 18.65
C PHE A 43 12.16 -22.93 19.90
N SER A 44 10.85 -22.69 19.82
CA SER A 44 10.07 -22.18 20.96
C SER A 44 10.13 -23.10 22.19
N VAL A 45 10.38 -24.40 21.99
CA VAL A 45 10.53 -25.40 23.07
C VAL A 45 11.85 -25.24 23.82
N THR A 46 12.89 -24.68 23.19
CA THR A 46 14.24 -24.63 23.76
C THR A 46 14.57 -23.37 24.55
N ASN A 47 14.03 -22.19 24.17
CA ASN A 47 14.42 -20.89 24.76
C ASN A 47 13.27 -20.05 25.33
N GLY A 48 12.04 -20.56 25.37
CA GLY A 48 10.88 -19.88 25.98
C GLY A 48 10.32 -18.68 25.19
N GLU A 49 11.13 -18.02 24.35
CA GLU A 49 10.71 -16.94 23.47
C GLU A 49 10.22 -17.47 22.10
N PRO A 50 9.04 -17.04 21.62
CA PRO A 50 8.56 -17.39 20.29
C PRO A 50 9.50 -16.84 19.20
N GLN A 51 10.17 -17.73 18.48
CA GLN A 51 10.82 -17.36 17.23
C GLN A 51 9.84 -17.46 16.06
N PHE A 52 10.09 -16.65 15.02
CA PHE A 52 9.27 -16.61 13.82
C PHE A 52 10.10 -16.94 12.58
N LEU A 53 9.54 -17.78 11.72
CA LEU A 53 10.06 -18.18 10.42
C LEU A 53 9.25 -17.47 9.33
N GLU A 54 9.84 -17.12 8.20
CA GLU A 54 9.05 -16.80 7.02
C GLU A 54 8.31 -18.06 6.53
N LYS A 55 7.04 -17.92 6.15
CA LYS A 55 6.25 -19.01 5.57
C LYS A 55 6.68 -19.24 4.14
N ASP A 56 6.71 -20.50 3.72
CA ASP A 56 6.85 -20.81 2.30
C ASP A 56 5.53 -20.55 1.57
N LYS A 57 5.58 -20.10 0.31
CA LYS A 57 4.38 -19.75 -0.49
C LYS A 57 3.31 -20.85 -0.56
N HIS A 58 3.71 -22.12 -0.51
CA HIS A 58 2.77 -23.26 -0.52
C HIS A 58 1.95 -23.40 0.78
N GLU A 59 2.38 -22.78 1.88
CA GLU A 59 1.69 -22.78 3.18
C GLU A 59 0.76 -21.56 3.33
N TYR A 60 0.71 -20.67 2.34
CA TYR A 60 -0.07 -19.45 2.43
C TYR A 60 -1.56 -19.75 2.50
N THR A 61 -2.17 -19.29 3.59
CA THR A 61 -3.62 -19.19 3.72
C THR A 61 -4.19 -18.14 2.77
N ASN A 62 -5.52 -18.04 2.70
CA ASN A 62 -6.16 -17.01 1.87
C ASN A 62 -5.79 -15.59 2.33
N ASP A 63 -5.63 -15.37 3.64
CA ASP A 63 -5.25 -14.06 4.16
C ASP A 63 -3.77 -13.75 3.91
N ASP A 64 -2.89 -14.75 3.99
CA ASP A 64 -1.49 -14.62 3.57
C ASP A 64 -1.39 -14.23 2.09
N LYS A 65 -2.21 -14.85 1.23
CA LYS A 65 -2.26 -14.49 -0.20
C LYS A 65 -2.76 -13.07 -0.44
N LYS A 66 -3.72 -12.58 0.37
CA LYS A 66 -4.18 -11.18 0.30
C LYS A 66 -3.03 -10.23 0.65
N LYS A 67 -2.29 -10.49 1.73
CA LYS A 67 -1.11 -9.69 2.12
C LYS A 67 -0.04 -9.69 1.02
N ALA A 68 0.30 -10.86 0.48
CA ALA A 68 1.26 -10.97 -0.63
C ALA A 68 0.78 -10.24 -1.91
N ASN A 69 -0.54 -10.10 -2.10
CA ASN A 69 -1.09 -9.35 -3.22
C ASN A 69 -0.98 -7.82 -3.00
N LEU A 70 -1.02 -7.34 -1.76
CA LEU A 70 -0.82 -5.92 -1.44
C LEU A 70 0.51 -5.42 -2.01
N ASP A 71 1.58 -6.20 -1.91
CA ASP A 71 2.88 -5.88 -2.51
C ASP A 71 2.82 -5.62 -4.03
N ASN A 72 2.03 -6.43 -4.74
CA ASN A 72 1.88 -6.28 -6.18
C ASN A 72 1.05 -5.05 -6.53
N VAL A 73 -0.01 -4.79 -5.77
CA VAL A 73 -0.88 -3.62 -5.97
C VAL A 73 -0.13 -2.33 -5.64
N ALA A 74 0.62 -2.28 -4.52
CA ALA A 74 1.46 -1.14 -4.17
C ALA A 74 2.48 -0.83 -5.27
N ARG A 75 3.14 -1.86 -5.82
CA ARG A 75 4.10 -1.72 -6.91
C ARG A 75 3.43 -1.20 -8.19
N ASP A 76 2.26 -1.71 -8.55
CA ASP A 76 1.48 -1.25 -9.70
C ASP A 76 1.05 0.22 -9.57
N ILE A 77 0.58 0.65 -8.38
CA ILE A 77 0.21 2.04 -8.10
C ILE A 77 1.43 2.97 -8.23
N LEU A 78 2.58 2.57 -7.69
CA LEU A 78 3.82 3.34 -7.82
C LEU A 78 4.21 3.49 -9.29
N TYR A 79 4.22 2.39 -10.07
CA TYR A 79 4.54 2.47 -11.49
C TYR A 79 3.58 3.36 -12.26
N LYS A 80 2.27 3.25 -11.98
CA LYS A 80 1.26 4.09 -12.62
C LYS A 80 1.50 5.55 -12.30
N THR A 81 1.70 5.91 -11.04
CA THR A 81 1.83 7.32 -10.62
C THR A 81 3.13 8.02 -11.01
N LEU A 82 4.18 7.27 -11.32
CA LEU A 82 5.41 7.82 -11.88
C LEU A 82 5.30 8.20 -13.37
N ASP A 83 4.27 7.70 -14.08
CA ASP A 83 3.97 8.05 -15.47
C ASP A 83 3.23 9.40 -15.53
N LYS A 84 4.00 10.49 -15.54
CA LYS A 84 3.52 11.87 -15.27
C LYS A 84 2.35 12.34 -16.14
N ASP A 85 2.24 11.83 -17.37
CA ASP A 85 1.30 12.36 -18.37
C ASP A 85 -0.14 11.85 -18.18
N LYS A 86 -0.37 10.73 -17.46
CA LYS A 86 -1.71 10.14 -17.29
C LYS A 86 -2.36 10.43 -15.94
N ASN A 87 -1.58 10.61 -14.89
CA ASN A 87 -2.11 10.73 -13.52
C ASN A 87 -2.55 12.14 -13.16
N MET A 88 -1.97 13.16 -13.80
CA MET A 88 -2.38 14.54 -13.56
C MET A 88 -3.81 14.77 -14.06
N GLU A 89 -4.17 14.21 -15.22
CA GLU A 89 -5.52 14.28 -15.77
C GLU A 89 -6.54 13.50 -14.92
N ALA A 90 -6.19 12.28 -14.49
CA ALA A 90 -7.08 11.45 -13.67
C ALA A 90 -7.32 12.05 -12.28
N PHE A 91 -6.28 12.57 -11.63
CA PHE A 91 -6.41 13.21 -10.32
C PHE A 91 -7.23 14.50 -10.39
N GLN A 92 -6.98 15.36 -11.41
CA GLN A 92 -7.77 16.58 -11.60
C GLN A 92 -9.24 16.27 -11.90
N ARG A 93 -9.51 15.19 -12.64
CA ARG A 93 -10.88 14.75 -12.94
C ARG A 93 -11.61 14.29 -11.68
N GLU A 94 -10.99 13.46 -10.85
CA GLU A 94 -11.59 13.00 -9.58
C GLU A 94 -11.79 14.15 -8.58
N GLU A 95 -10.80 15.05 -8.44
CA GLU A 95 -10.94 16.24 -7.60
C GLU A 95 -12.07 17.16 -8.08
N PHE A 96 -12.20 17.35 -9.40
CA PHE A 96 -13.28 18.11 -10.01
C PHE A 96 -14.64 17.49 -9.74
N LEU A 97 -14.78 16.16 -9.86
CA LEU A 97 -16.02 15.44 -9.56
C LEU A 97 -16.39 15.52 -8.07
N GLN A 98 -15.41 15.41 -7.17
CA GLN A 98 -15.64 15.57 -5.73
C GLN A 98 -16.10 17.01 -5.38
N ARG A 99 -15.48 18.03 -5.98
CA ARG A 99 -15.90 19.43 -5.80
C ARG A 99 -17.31 19.70 -6.33
N LEU A 100 -17.69 19.08 -7.45
CA LEU A 100 -19.06 19.17 -7.99
C LEU A 100 -20.07 18.47 -7.08
N TYR A 101 -19.74 17.29 -6.55
CA TYR A 101 -20.59 16.55 -5.63
C TYR A 101 -20.86 17.31 -4.33
N ILE A 102 -19.85 17.96 -3.76
CA ILE A 102 -20.00 18.77 -2.54
C ILE A 102 -20.87 20.01 -2.80
N ARG A 103 -20.68 20.70 -3.94
CA ARG A 103 -21.52 21.86 -4.31
C ARG A 103 -22.97 21.49 -4.63
N GLY A 104 -23.21 20.31 -5.20
CA GLY A 104 -24.56 19.84 -5.54
C GLY A 104 -25.41 19.47 -4.32
N ASN A 105 -24.78 19.09 -3.19
CA ASN A 105 -25.46 18.70 -1.96
C ASN A 105 -25.53 19.81 -0.90
N ALA A 106 -25.04 21.02 -1.21
CA ALA A 106 -25.03 22.17 -0.31
C ALA A 106 -26.22 23.13 -0.52
N ASN A 107 -27.26 22.73 -1.27
CA ASN A 107 -28.50 23.47 -1.48
C ASN A 107 -29.71 22.70 -0.95
#